data_AF-A0A6L5XAA7-F1
#
_entry.id   AF-A0A6L5XAA7-F1
#
_cell.length_a   1.000
_cell.length_b   1.000
_cell.length_c   1.000
_cell.angle_alpha   90.00
_cell.angle_beta   90.00
_cell.angle_gamma   90.00
#
_symmetry.space_group_name_H-M   'P 1'
#
loop_
_entity.id
_entity.type
_entity.pdbx_description
1 polymer ?
#
loop_
_entity_poly.entity_id
_entity_poly.type
_entity_poly.pdbx_seq_one_letter_code
_entity_poly.pdbx_strand_id
1 'polypeptide(L)'
;MILKTDGSVQKVQPDNGSDFTLEELQGFVDGLIEIIDIGSDMIMVVNEEGKGVLELNKKATVLARTMQAIFPHDYIAGDVLMCPSDMVQ
;
A
#
# COMPACT_ATOMS: atom_id res chain seq x y z
N MET A 1 2.90 -5.33 5.95
CA MET A 1 1.54 -5.61 6.48
C MET A 1 0.53 -5.07 5.48
N ILE A 2 -0.64 -5.70 5.35
CA ILE A 2 -1.72 -5.20 4.50
C ILE A 2 -2.71 -4.43 5.38
N LEU A 3 -3.03 -3.20 4.98
CA LEU A 3 -4.15 -2.43 5.50
C LEU A 3 -5.34 -2.69 4.58
N LYS A 4 -6.36 -3.40 5.08
CA LYS A 4 -7.55 -3.74 4.30
C LYS A 4 -8.56 -2.58 4.28
N THR A 5 -9.37 -2.49 3.23
CA THR A 5 -10.43 -1.45 3.13
C THR A 5 -11.46 -1.53 4.27
N ASP A 6 -11.72 -2.74 4.79
CA ASP A 6 -12.59 -2.99 5.95
C ASP A 6 -12.00 -2.51 7.29
N GLY A 7 -10.75 -2.03 7.29
CA GLY A 7 -10.02 -1.54 8.45
C GLY A 7 -9.22 -2.61 9.20
N SER A 8 -9.34 -3.88 8.80
CA SER A 8 -8.51 -4.96 9.34
C SER A 8 -7.06 -4.84 8.87
N VAL A 9 -6.16 -5.50 9.60
CA VAL A 9 -4.73 -5.51 9.30
C VAL A 9 -4.25 -6.95 9.23
N GLN A 10 -3.58 -7.30 8.13
CA GLN A 10 -3.00 -8.61 7.94
C GLN A 10 -1.47 -8.52 7.93
N LYS A 11 -0.80 -9.38 8.71
CA LYS A 11 0.65 -9.51 8.63
C LYS A 11 1.00 -10.40 7.44
N VAL A 12 2.01 -9.97 6.69
CA VAL A 12 2.57 -10.68 5.53
C VAL A 12 4.09 -10.54 5.57
N GLN A 13 4.78 -11.49 4.97
CA GLN A 13 6.23 -11.52 4.74
C GLN A 13 6.46 -12.03 3.32
N PRO A 14 7.59 -11.68 2.68
CA PRO A 14 7.92 -12.23 1.37
C PRO A 14 8.05 -13.75 1.43
N ASP A 15 7.49 -14.44 0.43
CA ASP A 15 7.53 -15.90 0.36
C ASP A 15 8.97 -16.43 0.20
N ASN A 16 9.84 -15.63 -0.43
CA ASN A 16 11.26 -15.95 -0.61
C ASN A 16 12.14 -15.60 0.62
N GLY A 17 11.57 -14.93 1.64
CA GLY A 17 12.26 -14.53 2.86
C GLY A 17 13.12 -13.26 2.77
N SER A 18 13.21 -12.58 1.63
CA SER A 18 13.98 -11.33 1.45
C SER A 18 13.11 -10.15 1.01
N ASP A 19 12.42 -10.28 -0.11
CA ASP A 19 11.79 -9.18 -0.85
C ASP A 19 10.56 -9.69 -1.60
N PHE A 20 9.54 -8.84 -1.70
CA PHE A 20 8.32 -9.21 -2.39
C PHE A 20 8.54 -9.20 -3.90
N THR A 21 8.14 -10.30 -4.55
CA THR A 21 8.05 -10.36 -6.01
C THR A 21 6.93 -9.44 -6.52
N LEU A 22 7.03 -9.03 -7.79
CA LEU A 22 5.96 -8.24 -8.42
C LEU A 22 4.60 -8.96 -8.36
N GLU A 23 4.58 -10.30 -8.51
CA GLU A 23 3.36 -11.10 -8.44
C GLU A 23 2.72 -11.03 -7.04
N GLU A 24 3.51 -11.11 -5.97
CA GLU A 24 3.02 -10.91 -4.60
C GLU A 24 2.44 -9.49 -4.42
N LEU A 25 3.19 -8.47 -4.85
CA LEU A 25 2.78 -7.07 -4.72
C LEU A 25 1.45 -6.81 -5.43
N GLN A 26 1.33 -7.25 -6.68
CA GLN A 26 0.10 -7.14 -7.47
C GLN A 26 -1.05 -7.95 -6.84
N GLY A 27 -0.77 -9.13 -6.31
CA GLY A 27 -1.74 -9.96 -5.60
C GLY A 27 -2.26 -9.34 -4.30
N PHE A 28 -1.46 -8.52 -3.62
CA PHE A 28 -1.90 -7.83 -2.40
C PHE A 28 -2.80 -6.63 -2.66
N VAL A 29 -2.65 -5.95 -3.81
CA VAL A 29 -3.39 -4.72 -4.13
C VAL A 29 -4.42 -4.88 -5.26
N ASP A 30 -4.49 -6.08 -5.86
CA ASP A 30 -5.45 -6.45 -6.91
C ASP A 30 -5.32 -5.62 -8.20
N GLY A 31 -4.08 -5.40 -8.67
CA GLY A 31 -3.85 -4.65 -9.91
C GLY A 31 -2.41 -4.19 -10.11
N LEU A 32 -2.22 -3.24 -11.04
CA LEU A 32 -0.94 -2.56 -11.24
C LEU A 32 -0.54 -1.78 -9.99
N ILE A 33 0.76 -1.68 -9.74
CA ILE A 33 1.27 -1.10 -8.51
C ILE A 33 1.76 0.33 -8.71
N GLU A 34 1.46 1.18 -7.74
CA GLU A 34 2.13 2.47 -7.52
C GLU A 34 2.81 2.43 -6.15
N ILE A 35 4.03 2.98 -6.06
CA ILE A 35 4.77 3.09 -4.80
C ILE A 35 4.67 4.53 -4.30
N ILE A 36 4.22 4.69 -3.07
CA ILE A 36 4.17 5.97 -2.36
C ILE A 36 5.17 5.92 -1.20
N ASP A 37 6.17 6.80 -1.23
CA ASP A 37 7.10 7.00 -0.12
C ASP A 37 6.37 7.72 1.03
N ILE A 38 6.35 7.10 2.21
CA ILE A 38 5.73 7.65 3.43
C ILE A 38 6.77 8.04 4.49
N GLY A 39 8.06 8.02 4.13
CA GLY A 39 9.19 8.40 4.97
C GLY A 39 9.67 7.31 5.92
N SER A 40 10.81 7.57 6.59
CA SER A 40 11.44 6.64 7.54
C SER A 40 11.68 5.24 6.97
N ASP A 41 12.16 5.18 5.72
CA ASP A 41 12.44 3.95 4.98
C ASP A 41 11.21 3.05 4.79
N MET A 42 10.00 3.60 4.90
CA MET A 42 8.74 2.89 4.70
C MET A 42 8.03 3.38 3.44
N ILE A 43 7.39 2.43 2.75
CA ILE A 43 6.58 2.69 1.57
C ILE A 43 5.17 2.13 1.73
N MET A 44 4.27 2.67 0.92
CA MET A 44 2.99 2.03 0.59
C MET A 44 3.03 1.55 -0.85
N VAL A 45 2.66 0.30 -1.07
CA VAL A 45 2.32 -0.23 -2.39
C VAL A 45 0.80 -0.22 -2.50
N VAL A 46 0.30 0.48 -3.52
CA VAL A 46 -1.13 0.70 -3.75
C VAL A 46 -1.49 0.26 -5.17
N ASN A 47 -2.79 0.10 -5.43
CA ASN A 47 -3.28 -0.13 -6.78
C ASN A 47 -3.30 1.20 -7.56
N GLU A 48 -2.51 1.27 -8.65
CA GLU A 48 -2.41 2.46 -9.52
C GLU A 48 -3.78 2.86 -10.11
N GLU A 49 -4.63 1.88 -10.40
CA GLU A 49 -5.94 2.04 -11.03
C GLU A 49 -7.09 2.00 -10.02
N GLY A 50 -6.80 1.99 -8.72
CA GLY A 50 -7.82 1.76 -7.69
C GLY A 50 -8.86 2.89 -7.56
N LYS A 51 -8.49 4.14 -7.87
CA LYS A 51 -9.37 5.30 -7.66
C LYS A 51 -10.58 5.27 -8.61
N GLY A 52 -11.78 5.41 -8.04
CA GLY A 52 -13.04 5.34 -8.79
C GLY A 52 -13.53 3.93 -9.10
N VAL A 53 -12.75 2.90 -8.75
CA VAL A 53 -13.09 1.48 -8.94
C VAL A 53 -13.18 0.75 -7.60
N LEU A 54 -12.19 0.93 -6.72
CA LEU A 54 -12.07 0.27 -5.42
C LEU A 54 -12.56 1.17 -4.27
N GLU A 55 -12.84 0.55 -3.14
CA GLU A 55 -13.30 1.25 -1.93
C GLU A 55 -12.20 2.11 -1.30
N LEU A 56 -12.60 3.19 -0.62
CA LEU A 56 -11.70 4.06 0.14
C LEU A 56 -11.04 3.31 1.30
N ASN A 57 -9.70 3.28 1.32
CA ASN A 57 -8.95 2.83 2.47
C ASN A 57 -8.71 3.99 3.45
N LYS A 58 -9.62 4.14 4.42
CA LYS A 58 -9.59 5.26 5.38
C LYS A 58 -8.29 5.32 6.17
N LYS A 59 -7.79 4.17 6.62
CA LYS A 59 -6.60 4.09 7.47
C LYS A 59 -5.34 4.43 6.68
N ALA A 60 -5.18 3.88 5.49
CA ALA A 60 -4.07 4.22 4.61
C ALA A 60 -4.12 5.70 4.19
N THR A 61 -5.31 6.22 3.85
CA THR A 61 -5.50 7.63 3.50
C THR A 61 -5.10 8.58 4.62
N VAL A 62 -5.54 8.32 5.85
CA VAL A 62 -5.16 9.14 7.01
C VAL A 62 -3.64 9.11 7.19
N LEU A 63 -3.02 7.92 7.14
CA LEU A 63 -1.58 7.79 7.32
C LEU A 63 -0.79 8.53 6.24
N ALA A 64 -1.11 8.32 4.95
CA ALA A 64 -0.46 9.00 3.84
C ALA A 64 -0.58 10.52 3.93
N ARG A 65 -1.74 11.06 4.32
CA ARG A 65 -1.94 12.50 4.55
C ARG A 65 -1.17 13.02 5.76
N THR A 66 -1.15 12.29 6.87
CA THR A 66 -0.37 12.66 8.06
C THR A 66 1.12 12.72 7.76
N MET A 67 1.62 11.81 6.91
CA MET A 67 3.00 11.80 6.44
C MET A 67 3.26 12.78 5.28
N GLN A 68 2.24 13.53 4.84
CA GLN A 68 2.31 14.45 3.69
C GLN A 68 2.74 13.78 2.37
N ALA A 69 2.51 12.47 2.24
CA ALA A 69 2.88 11.67 1.08
C ALA A 69 1.91 11.81 -0.10
N ILE A 70 0.68 12.28 0.18
CA ILE A 70 -0.35 12.59 -0.83
C ILE A 70 -0.97 13.95 -0.58
N PHE A 71 -1.62 14.53 -1.59
CA PHE A 71 -2.31 15.82 -1.43
C PHE A 71 -3.44 15.75 -0.39
N PRO A 72 -3.75 16.84 0.33
CA PRO A 72 -4.76 16.84 1.38
C PRO A 72 -6.17 16.40 0.95
N HIS A 73 -6.51 16.58 -0.34
CA HIS A 73 -7.79 16.20 -0.92
C HIS A 73 -7.74 14.83 -1.64
N ASP A 74 -6.57 14.21 -1.74
CA ASP A 74 -6.38 12.93 -2.40
C ASP A 74 -6.56 11.75 -1.42
N TYR A 75 -6.80 10.55 -1.92
CA TYR A 75 -7.11 9.38 -1.10
C TYR A 75 -6.49 8.10 -1.64
N ILE A 76 -6.41 7.07 -0.80
CA ILE A 76 -5.94 5.74 -1.19
C ILE A 76 -7.17 4.82 -1.36
N ALA A 77 -7.23 4.10 -2.48
CA ALA A 77 -8.29 3.16 -2.82
C ALA A 77 -7.75 1.73 -2.86
N GLY A 78 -8.54 0.78 -2.37
CA GLY A 78 -8.16 -0.63 -2.30
C GLY A 78 -7.28 -0.99 -1.10
N ASP A 79 -6.86 -2.25 -1.08
CA ASP A 79 -5.94 -2.77 -0.08
C ASP A 79 -4.53 -2.23 -0.30
N VAL A 80 -3.77 -2.06 0.78
CA VAL A 80 -2.44 -1.42 0.73
C VAL A 80 -1.43 -2.27 1.45
N LEU A 81 -0.34 -2.63 0.78
CA LEU A 81 0.83 -3.16 1.47
C LEU A 81 1.66 -1.99 2.01
N MET A 82 2.00 -2.04 3.29
CA MET A 82 2.96 -1.15 3.93
C MET A 82 4.16 -1.97 4.41
N CYS A 83 5.36 -1.62 3.95
CA CYS A 83 6.60 -2.33 4.26
C CYS A 83 7.81 -1.38 4.20
N PRO A 84 8.96 -1.79 4.76
CA PRO A 84 10.24 -1.17 4.46
C PRO A 84 10.52 -1.12 2.95
N SER A 85 11.23 -0.10 2.49
CA SER A 85 11.59 0.09 1.09
C SER A 85 12.54 -0.98 0.57
N ASP A 86 13.40 -1.55 1.42
CA ASP A 86 14.35 -2.61 1.05
C ASP A 86 13.69 -3.97 0.76
N MET A 87 12.40 -4.11 1.08
CA MET A 87 11.59 -5.30 0.74
C MET A 87 10.97 -5.23 -0.66
N VAL A 88 11.22 -4.17 -1.43
CA VAL A 88 10.76 -4.00 -2.82
C VAL A 88 11.94 -3.54 -3.67
N GLN A 89 12.38 -4.39 -4.60
CA GLN A 89 13.56 -4.14 -5.47
C GLN A 89 13.19 -3.80 -6.92
#